data_AF-A0A2K3LUB3-F1
#
_entry.id   AF-A0A2K3LUB3-F1
#
_cell.length_a   1.000
_cell.length_b   1.000
_cell.length_c   1.000
_cell.angle_alpha   90.00
_cell.angle_beta   90.00
_cell.angle_gamma   90.00
#
_symmetry.space_group_name_H-M   'P 1'
#
loop_
_entity.id
_entity.type
_entity.pdbx_description
1 polymer ?
#
loop_
_entity_poly.entity_id
_entity_poly.type
_entity_poly.pdbx_seq_one_letter_code
_entity_poly.pdbx_strand_id
1 'polypeptide(L)'
;MVDFTTSKLGKNVEAISTEVKKESNEFQEYVIEKGVKKLGDKNKTIVCHKENYPYAVFYCHKTYTTEVYSVSLEGVDGNRVKTVAVCHTDTSQWNPKHLAFQVLKVEPGTVPICHLPPQNHVVWVSK
;
A
#
# COMPACT_ATOMS: atom_id res chain seq x y z
N MET A 1 1.64 11.77 11.52
CA MET A 1 1.83 10.38 11.02
C MET A 1 2.18 9.43 12.17
N VAL A 2 3.39 9.50 12.75
CA VAL A 2 3.87 8.54 13.76
C VAL A 2 2.99 8.49 15.00
N ASP A 3 2.58 9.64 15.55
CA ASP A 3 1.71 9.70 16.74
C ASP A 3 0.35 9.05 16.47
N PHE A 4 -0.22 9.32 15.30
CA PHE A 4 -1.47 8.68 14.88
C PHE A 4 -1.28 7.16 14.77
N THR A 5 -0.24 6.69 14.07
CA THR A 5 0.05 5.27 13.92
C THR A 5 0.19 4.58 15.27
N THR A 6 1.04 5.11 16.14
CA THR A 6 1.33 4.50 17.44
C THR A 6 0.14 4.55 18.38
N SER A 7 -0.73 5.57 18.27
CA SER A 7 -2.00 5.61 19.02
C SER A 7 -3.00 4.52 18.61
N LYS A 8 -2.89 3.99 17.39
CA LYS A 8 -3.86 3.03 16.82
C LYS A 8 -3.34 1.61 16.73
N LEU A 9 -2.02 1.41 16.60
CA LEU A 9 -1.37 0.10 16.49
C LEU A 9 -0.50 -0.25 17.70
N GLY A 10 -0.26 0.70 18.61
CA GLY A 10 0.69 0.54 19.71
C GLY A 10 2.11 0.97 19.31
N LYS A 11 3.07 0.74 20.22
CA LYS A 11 4.45 1.21 20.04
C LYS A 11 5.32 0.26 19.21
N ASN A 12 4.94 -1.02 19.10
CA ASN A 12 5.69 -2.02 18.36
C ASN A 12 5.23 -2.06 16.89
N VAL A 13 5.70 -1.08 16.11
CA VAL A 13 5.32 -0.91 14.70
C VAL A 13 6.53 -0.87 13.80
N GLU A 14 6.34 -1.29 12.55
CA GLU A 14 7.31 -1.20 11.47
C GLU A 14 6.76 -0.34 10.35
N ALA A 15 7.59 0.60 9.88
CA ALA A 15 7.30 1.43 8.71
C ALA A 15 7.88 0.75 7.47
N ILE A 16 7.08 0.68 6.41
CA ILE A 16 7.45 0.07 5.15
C ILE A 16 7.09 1.05 4.03
N SER A 17 8.06 1.36 3.19
CA SER A 17 7.89 2.15 1.97
C SER A 17 8.47 1.38 0.79
N THR A 18 8.13 1.81 -0.42
CA THR A 18 8.73 1.23 -1.63
C THR A 18 10.19 1.67 -1.74
N GLU A 19 11.08 0.71 -1.93
CA GLU A 19 12.50 0.90 -2.15
C GLU A 19 12.86 0.50 -3.58
N VAL A 20 13.37 1.46 -4.35
CA VAL A 20 13.83 1.25 -5.72
C VAL A 20 15.37 1.22 -5.69
N LYS A 21 15.99 0.17 -6.26
CA LYS A 21 17.47 0.09 -6.26
C LYS A 21 18.12 1.14 -7.16
N LYS A 22 17.53 1.38 -8.33
CA LYS A 22 18.01 2.36 -9.31
C LYS A 22 16.85 3.29 -9.67
N GLU A 23 16.92 4.53 -9.22
CA GLU A 23 15.92 5.55 -9.58
C GLU A 23 15.91 5.78 -11.10
N SER A 24 14.72 5.82 -11.66
CA SER A 24 14.48 6.14 -13.06
C SER A 24 13.14 6.87 -13.17
N ASN A 25 13.08 7.89 -14.03
CA ASN A 25 11.83 8.59 -14.33
C ASN A 25 11.09 7.97 -15.54
N GLU A 26 11.67 6.93 -16.15
CA GLU A 26 11.07 6.25 -17.30
C GLU A 26 10.03 5.24 -16.84
N PHE A 27 8.87 5.23 -17.53
CA PHE A 27 7.86 4.21 -17.32
C PHE A 27 8.35 2.87 -17.86
N GLN A 28 8.10 1.81 -17.10
CA GLN A 28 8.44 0.45 -17.52
C GLN A 28 7.43 -0.56 -16.98
N GLU A 29 7.42 -1.74 -17.59
CA GLU A 29 6.68 -2.88 -17.10
C GLU A 29 7.45 -3.60 -15.99
N TYR A 30 6.71 -4.13 -15.04
CA TYR A 30 7.24 -4.89 -13.91
C TYR A 30 6.55 -6.24 -13.81
N VAL A 31 7.32 -7.26 -13.44
CA VAL A 31 6.80 -8.57 -13.08
C VAL A 31 6.93 -8.77 -11.58
N ILE A 32 5.87 -9.31 -10.95
CA ILE A 32 5.91 -9.71 -9.55
C ILE A 32 6.79 -10.96 -9.42
N GLU A 33 7.88 -10.85 -8.65
CA GLU A 33 8.75 -11.98 -8.35
C GLU A 33 8.05 -12.98 -7.41
N LYS A 34 8.55 -14.23 -7.40
CA LYS A 34 8.10 -15.26 -6.44
C LYS A 34 8.43 -14.83 -5.00
N GLY A 35 7.69 -15.41 -4.04
CA GLY A 35 7.97 -15.21 -2.62
C GLY A 35 7.21 -14.06 -1.97
N VAL A 36 6.02 -13.74 -2.49
CA VAL A 36 5.07 -12.85 -1.82
C VAL A 36 4.74 -13.42 -0.43
N LYS A 37 4.84 -12.58 0.61
CA LYS A 37 4.56 -12.97 2.00
C LYS A 37 3.59 -11.99 2.63
N LYS A 38 2.60 -12.50 3.34
CA LYS A 38 1.68 -11.67 4.13
C LYS A 38 2.46 -11.02 5.28
N LEU A 39 2.18 -9.75 5.55
CA LEU A 39 2.80 -8.95 6.59
C LEU A 39 1.78 -8.53 7.64
N GLY A 40 2.17 -8.69 8.90
CA GLY A 40 1.37 -8.31 10.06
C GLY A 40 0.05 -9.08 10.18
N ASP A 41 -0.67 -8.80 11.26
CA ASP A 41 -2.02 -9.33 11.46
C ASP A 41 -3.05 -8.53 10.66
N LYS A 42 -4.15 -9.20 10.30
CA LYS A 42 -5.32 -8.54 9.68
C LYS A 42 -5.78 -7.37 10.55
N ASN A 43 -6.10 -6.23 9.94
CA ASN A 43 -6.57 -5.01 10.61
C ASN A 43 -5.57 -4.34 11.57
N LYS A 44 -4.28 -4.73 11.56
CA LYS A 44 -3.21 -4.04 12.28
C LYS A 44 -2.27 -3.28 11.33
N THR A 45 -2.88 -2.62 10.35
CA THR A 45 -2.18 -1.83 9.34
C THR A 45 -2.74 -0.42 9.27
N ILE A 46 -1.85 0.55 9.08
CA ILE A 46 -2.21 1.93 8.70
C ILE A 46 -1.48 2.29 7.42
N VAL A 47 -2.21 2.89 6.48
CA VAL A 47 -1.62 3.42 5.24
C VAL A 47 -1.60 4.93 5.35
N CYS A 48 -0.46 5.52 5.05
CA CYS A 48 -0.23 6.96 5.04
C CYS A 48 0.18 7.39 3.62
N HIS A 49 -0.68 8.16 2.99
CA HIS A 49 -0.47 8.70 1.66
C HIS A 49 0.18 10.06 1.75
N LYS A 50 1.27 10.28 1.02
CA LYS A 50 1.87 11.61 0.92
C LYS A 50 0.98 12.48 0.04
N GLU A 51 0.56 13.61 0.58
CA GLU A 51 -0.24 14.57 -0.17
C GLU A 51 0.64 15.43 -1.09
N ASN A 52 0.08 15.88 -2.21
CA ASN A 52 0.73 16.81 -3.11
C ASN A 52 0.73 18.22 -2.50
N TYR A 53 1.59 18.42 -1.51
CA TYR A 53 1.70 19.65 -0.74
C TYR A 53 3.17 20.04 -0.56
N PRO A 54 3.53 21.34 -0.47
CA PRO A 54 4.92 21.77 -0.33
C PRO A 54 5.63 21.25 0.93
N TYR A 55 4.85 20.88 1.95
CA TYR A 55 5.33 20.31 3.21
C TYR A 55 5.01 18.82 3.28
N ALA A 56 5.72 18.10 4.15
CA ALA A 56 5.53 16.66 4.39
C ALA A 56 4.20 16.37 5.12
N VAL A 57 3.10 16.46 4.39
CA VAL A 57 1.74 16.15 4.88
C VAL A 57 1.36 14.75 4.42
N PHE A 58 0.85 13.95 5.36
CA PHE A 58 0.41 12.58 5.10
C PHE A 58 -1.04 12.41 5.52
N TYR A 59 -1.89 11.99 4.58
CA TYR A 59 -3.21 11.47 4.88
C TYR A 59 -3.10 10.01 5.32
N CYS A 60 -3.28 9.76 6.62
CA CYS A 60 -3.24 8.42 7.19
C CYS A 60 -4.64 7.90 7.46
N HIS A 61 -4.90 6.65 7.06
CA HIS A 61 -6.16 5.99 7.38
C HIS A 61 -5.94 4.54 7.80
N LYS A 62 -6.91 4.05 8.57
CA LYS A 62 -7.04 2.64 8.94
C LYS A 62 -8.33 2.14 8.31
N THR A 63 -8.21 1.28 7.30
CA THR A 63 -9.37 0.61 6.71
C THR A 63 -9.49 -0.78 7.32
N TYR A 64 -10.64 -1.08 7.94
CA TYR A 64 -10.95 -2.44 8.36
C TYR A 64 -10.98 -3.35 7.13
N THR A 65 -10.56 -4.59 7.30
CA THR A 65 -10.37 -5.61 6.25
C THR A 65 -9.20 -5.41 5.29
N THR A 66 -8.12 -4.77 5.76
CA THR A 66 -6.89 -4.60 4.98
C THR A 66 -5.88 -5.70 5.27
N GLU A 67 -5.27 -6.24 4.22
CA GLU A 67 -4.14 -7.16 4.25
C GLU A 67 -2.97 -6.57 3.49
N VAL A 68 -1.75 -6.77 3.99
CA VAL A 68 -0.52 -6.28 3.37
C VAL A 68 0.37 -7.44 3.04
N TYR A 69 1.03 -7.37 1.89
CA TYR A 69 1.98 -8.38 1.45
C TYR A 69 3.30 -7.74 1.06
N SER A 70 4.43 -8.28 1.48
CA SER A 70 5.74 -7.93 0.92
C SER A 70 5.83 -8.47 -0.50
N VAL A 71 6.20 -7.60 -1.43
CA VAL A 71 6.32 -7.94 -2.85
C VAL A 71 7.65 -7.41 -3.37
N SER A 72 8.33 -8.22 -4.17
CA SER A 72 9.46 -7.77 -4.99
C SER A 72 9.01 -7.72 -6.44
N LEU A 73 9.42 -6.67 -7.15
CA LEU A 73 9.17 -6.49 -8.57
C LEU A 73 10.50 -6.47 -9.31
N GLU A 74 10.52 -7.09 -10.50
CA GLU A 74 11.63 -7.02 -11.44
C GLU A 74 11.14 -6.28 -12.70
N GLY A 75 11.82 -5.19 -13.02
CA GLY A 75 11.59 -4.40 -14.23
C GLY A 75 12.25 -5.04 -15.45
N VAL A 76 11.76 -4.72 -16.63
CA VAL A 76 12.36 -5.17 -17.91
C VAL A 76 13.81 -4.69 -18.09
N ASP A 77 14.20 -3.62 -17.39
CA ASP A 77 15.55 -3.09 -17.33
C ASP A 77 16.46 -3.82 -16.31
N GLY A 78 15.94 -4.85 -15.63
CA GLY A 78 16.62 -5.60 -14.57
C GLY A 78 16.64 -4.87 -13.21
N ASN A 79 16.01 -3.71 -13.09
CA ASN A 79 15.87 -2.99 -11.84
C ASN A 79 14.93 -3.74 -10.90
N ARG A 80 15.23 -3.69 -9.59
CA ARG A 80 14.43 -4.37 -8.58
C ARG A 80 13.83 -3.38 -7.61
N VAL A 81 12.55 -3.56 -7.36
CA VAL A 81 11.76 -2.76 -6.43
C VAL A 81 11.26 -3.66 -5.33
N LYS A 82 11.56 -3.29 -4.07
CA LYS A 82 10.91 -3.91 -2.91
C LYS A 82 9.78 -3.01 -2.49
N THR A 83 8.59 -3.57 -2.32
CA THR A 83 7.40 -2.79 -1.99
C THR A 83 6.41 -3.67 -1.23
N VAL A 84 5.23 -3.13 -0.98
CA VAL A 84 4.10 -3.86 -0.44
C VAL A 84 2.89 -3.74 -1.36
N ALA A 85 2.13 -4.83 -1.45
CA ALA A 85 0.77 -4.77 -1.96
C ALA A 85 -0.19 -4.58 -0.79
N VAL A 86 -1.04 -3.55 -0.87
CA VAL A 86 -2.13 -3.31 0.08
C VAL A 86 -3.40 -3.80 -0.58
N CYS A 87 -4.07 -4.76 0.07
CA CYS A 87 -5.32 -5.36 -0.40
C CYS A 87 -6.44 -5.07 0.58
N HIS A 88 -7.50 -4.42 0.11
CA HIS A 88 -8.74 -4.21 0.85
C HIS A 88 -9.72 -5.34 0.51
N THR A 89 -9.95 -6.22 1.47
CA THR A 89 -10.71 -7.47 1.27
C THR A 89 -12.23 -7.28 1.34
N ASP A 90 -12.70 -6.20 1.96
CA ASP A 90 -14.09 -5.76 1.90
C ASP A 90 -14.13 -4.26 1.58
N THR A 91 -14.70 -3.95 0.41
CA THR A 91 -14.85 -2.59 -0.10
C THR A 91 -16.31 -2.15 -0.16
N SER A 92 -17.23 -2.89 0.48
CA SER A 92 -18.67 -2.62 0.46
C SER A 92 -19.06 -1.22 0.93
N GLN A 93 -18.28 -0.66 1.87
CA GLN A 93 -18.50 0.69 2.44
C GLN A 93 -17.76 1.79 1.68
N TRP A 94 -16.99 1.46 0.64
CA TRP A 94 -16.30 2.48 -0.14
C TRP A 94 -17.30 3.30 -0.96
N ASN A 95 -16.93 4.53 -1.27
CA ASN A 95 -17.72 5.36 -2.18
C ASN A 95 -17.91 4.59 -3.52
N PRO A 96 -19.15 4.34 -3.98
CA PRO A 96 -19.39 3.65 -5.26
C PRO A 96 -18.75 4.35 -6.47
N LYS A 97 -18.46 5.65 -6.36
CA LYS A 97 -17.74 6.44 -7.36
C LYS A 97 -16.22 6.45 -7.18
N HIS A 98 -15.67 5.63 -6.27
CA HIS A 98 -14.23 5.53 -6.05
C HIS A 98 -13.50 5.09 -7.32
N LEU A 99 -12.34 5.69 -7.60
CA LEU A 99 -11.59 5.49 -8.85
C LEU A 99 -11.31 4.01 -9.15
N ALA A 100 -11.01 3.21 -8.12
CA ALA A 100 -10.75 1.77 -8.27
C ALA A 100 -11.90 1.03 -8.99
N PHE A 101 -13.16 1.33 -8.66
CA PHE A 101 -14.33 0.71 -9.28
C PHE A 101 -14.50 1.12 -10.74
N GLN A 102 -14.14 2.36 -11.06
CA GLN A 102 -14.20 2.87 -12.43
C GLN A 102 -13.12 2.27 -13.34
N VAL A 103 -11.92 2.04 -12.80
CA VAL A 103 -10.79 1.45 -13.53
C VAL A 103 -10.99 -0.06 -13.71
N LEU A 104 -11.35 -0.77 -12.63
CA LEU A 104 -11.45 -2.22 -12.63
C LEU A 104 -12.81 -2.75 -13.11
N LYS A 105 -13.80 -1.87 -13.30
CA LYS A 105 -15.16 -2.22 -13.76
C LYS A 105 -15.85 -3.23 -12.84
N VAL A 106 -15.74 -3.00 -11.54
CA VAL A 106 -16.35 -3.82 -10.47
C VAL A 106 -17.11 -2.93 -9.49
N GLU A 107 -18.01 -3.53 -8.72
CA GLU A 107 -18.85 -2.82 -7.74
C GLU A 107 -18.27 -2.94 -6.32
N PRO A 108 -18.66 -2.04 -5.39
CA PRO A 108 -18.28 -2.14 -3.99
C PRO A 108 -18.63 -3.51 -3.38
N GLY A 109 -17.66 -4.14 -2.72
CA GLY A 109 -17.86 -5.39 -1.99
C GLY A 109 -17.92 -6.66 -2.84
N THR A 110 -17.84 -6.59 -4.17
CA THR A 110 -17.89 -7.79 -5.02
C THR A 110 -16.54 -8.51 -5.10
N VAL A 111 -15.43 -7.76 -5.06
CA VAL A 111 -14.07 -8.29 -5.12
C VAL A 111 -13.12 -7.49 -4.21
N PRO A 112 -12.03 -8.11 -3.73
CA PRO A 112 -10.94 -7.38 -3.10
C PRO A 112 -10.27 -6.40 -4.07
N ILE A 113 -9.85 -5.25 -3.56
CA ILE A 113 -9.09 -4.25 -4.32
C ILE A 113 -7.68 -4.18 -3.77
N CYS A 114 -6.70 -4.54 -4.61
CA CYS A 114 -5.28 -4.47 -4.27
C CYS A 114 -4.58 -3.37 -5.05
N HIS A 115 -3.61 -2.70 -4.43
CA HIS A 115 -2.75 -1.74 -5.11
C HIS A 115 -1.35 -1.71 -4.50
N LEU A 116 -0.39 -1.21 -5.26
CA LEU A 116 0.96 -0.91 -4.79
C LEU A 116 1.02 0.58 -4.45
N PRO A 117 1.37 0.97 -3.21
CA PRO A 117 1.51 2.38 -2.86
C PRO A 117 2.66 3.06 -3.65
N PRO A 118 2.49 4.33 -4.05
CA PRO A 118 3.57 5.09 -4.67
C PRO A 118 4.79 5.22 -3.74
N GLN A 119 5.94 5.56 -4.33
CA GLN A 119 7.24 5.42 -3.66
C GLN A 119 7.36 6.16 -2.32
N ASN A 120 6.73 7.32 -2.22
CA ASN A 120 6.80 8.21 -1.06
C ASN A 120 5.66 7.97 -0.03
N HIS A 121 4.91 6.88 -0.16
CA HIS A 121 3.86 6.47 0.78
C HIS A 121 4.45 5.53 1.82
N VAL A 122 3.83 5.51 3.01
CA VAL A 122 4.29 4.68 4.13
C VAL A 122 3.16 3.78 4.61
N VAL A 123 3.43 2.49 4.68
CA VAL A 123 2.56 1.48 5.28
C VAL A 123 3.15 1.09 6.63
N TRP A 124 2.33 1.16 7.67
CA TRP A 124 2.70 0.79 9.02
C TRP A 124 2.03 -0.52 9.39
N VAL A 125 2.81 -1.48 9.90
CA VAL A 125 2.31 -2.76 10.40
C VAL A 125 2.70 -2.95 11.86
N SER A 126 1.81 -3.52 12.67
CA SER A 126 2.17 -3.98 14.03
C SER A 126 3.05 -5.23 13.93
N LYS A 127 4.09 -5.28 14.76
CA LYS A 127 4.87 -6.50 15.03
C LYS A 127 4.32 -7.26 16.22
#